data_AF-A0A8C4VFL2-F1
#
_entry.id   AF-A0A8C4VFL2-F1
#
_cell.length_a   1.000
_cell.length_b   1.000
_cell.length_c   1.000
_cell.angle_alpha   90.00
_cell.angle_beta   90.00
_cell.angle_gamma   90.00
#
_symmetry.space_group_name_H-M   'P 1'
#
loop_
_entity.id
_entity.type
_entity.pdbx_description
1 polymer ?
#
loop_
_entity_poly.entity_id
_entity_poly.type
_entity_poly.pdbx_seq_one_letter_code
_entity_poly.pdbx_strand_id
1 'polypeptide(L)'
;MGVEIETISPGDGRTFPKKGQTCVVHYTGMLQNGKKFDSSRDRNKPFRFKIGRQEVIKGFEEGVTQMSLGQRAKLTCTPEMAYGATGHPGVIPPNATLLFDVELLSSGKNLHWNPNLPYSSCPVNSTCHSVSYAFLLFFNFVVSVFAFY
;
A
#
# COMPACT_ATOMS: atom_id res chain seq x y z
N MET A 1 22.59 3.89 -6.03
CA MET A 1 22.93 3.19 -4.78
C MET A 1 21.69 3.28 -3.90
N GLY A 2 20.96 2.19 -3.79
CA GLY A 2 19.55 2.19 -3.43
C GLY A 2 19.23 1.16 -2.35
N VAL A 3 17.93 0.96 -2.15
CA VAL A 3 17.37 -0.07 -1.27
C VAL A 3 17.41 -1.40 -1.99
N GLU A 4 17.94 -2.44 -1.35
CA GLU A 4 17.83 -3.79 -1.90
C GLU A 4 16.48 -4.38 -1.48
N ILE A 5 15.77 -4.99 -2.43
CA ILE A 5 14.45 -5.56 -2.22
C ILE A 5 14.51 -7.05 -2.51
N GLU A 6 14.41 -7.86 -1.46
CA GLU A 6 14.28 -9.31 -1.59
C GLU A 6 12.81 -9.71 -1.42
N THR A 7 12.17 -10.15 -2.49
CA THR A 7 10.78 -10.60 -2.40
C THR A 7 10.71 -11.98 -1.73
N ILE A 8 10.06 -12.06 -0.57
CA ILE A 8 9.82 -13.33 0.15
C ILE A 8 8.57 -14.01 -0.39
N SER A 9 7.52 -13.23 -0.63
CA SER A 9 6.24 -13.72 -1.14
C SER A 9 5.71 -12.76 -2.18
N PRO A 10 5.38 -13.25 -3.40
CA PRO A 10 4.84 -12.40 -4.45
C PRO A 10 3.46 -11.89 -4.05
N GLY A 11 3.16 -10.64 -4.41
CA GLY A 11 1.82 -10.07 -4.28
C GLY A 11 1.05 -10.14 -5.59
N ASP A 12 0.01 -9.31 -5.71
CA ASP A 12 -0.85 -9.25 -6.89
C ASP A 12 -0.15 -8.77 -8.17
N GLY A 13 1.00 -8.10 -8.07
CA GLY A 13 1.75 -7.56 -9.21
C GLY A 13 1.02 -6.51 -10.07
N ARG A 14 -0.19 -6.11 -9.68
CA ARG A 14 -1.07 -5.19 -10.42
C ARG A 14 -1.26 -3.85 -9.71
N THR A 15 -1.36 -3.90 -8.39
CA THR A 15 -1.67 -2.73 -7.56
C THR A 15 -0.41 -2.25 -6.87
N PHE A 16 0.16 -1.16 -7.38
CA PHE A 16 1.34 -0.51 -6.79
C PHE A 16 0.92 0.81 -6.13
N PRO A 17 1.38 1.08 -4.90
CA PRO A 17 0.99 2.28 -4.17
C PRO A 17 1.65 3.52 -4.79
N LYS A 18 0.85 4.56 -5.01
CA LYS A 18 1.30 5.83 -5.63
C LYS A 18 1.55 6.92 -4.59
N LYS A 19 2.41 7.88 -4.94
CA LYS A 19 2.64 9.09 -4.14
C LYS A 19 1.31 9.77 -3.80
N GLY A 20 1.12 10.11 -2.54
CA GLY A 20 -0.10 10.71 -2.00
C GLY A 20 -1.15 9.72 -1.50
N GLN A 21 -0.99 8.41 -1.69
CA GLN A 21 -1.89 7.41 -1.13
C GLN A 21 -1.49 6.99 0.28
N THR A 22 -2.49 6.62 1.09
CA THR A 22 -2.28 6.00 2.40
C THR A 22 -2.11 4.49 2.20
N CYS A 23 -1.02 3.96 2.76
CA CYS A 23 -0.73 2.53 2.77
C CYS A 23 -0.80 1.99 4.19
N VAL A 24 -1.24 0.75 4.30
CA VAL A 24 -1.34 -0.03 5.53
C VAL A 24 -0.40 -1.22 5.37
N VAL A 25 0.61 -1.30 6.23
CA VAL A 25 1.65 -2.32 6.16
C VAL A 25 1.86 -2.97 7.52
N HIS A 26 2.25 -4.24 7.49
CA HIS A 26 3.01 -4.82 8.60
C HIS A 26 4.49 -4.73 8.30
N TYR A 27 5.27 -4.27 9.27
CA TYR A 27 6.72 -4.31 9.20
C TYR A 27 7.34 -4.87 10.48
N THR A 28 8.55 -5.39 10.32
CA THR A 28 9.49 -5.71 11.39
C THR A 28 10.87 -5.17 11.03
N GLY A 29 11.37 -4.24 11.83
CA GLY A 29 12.68 -3.63 11.69
C GLY A 29 13.73 -4.37 12.53
N MET A 30 14.81 -4.77 11.89
CA MET A 30 15.95 -5.45 12.48
C MET A 30 17.24 -4.73 12.11
N LEU A 31 18.20 -4.75 13.03
CA LEU A 31 19.57 -4.34 12.77
C LEU A 31 20.33 -5.48 12.09
N GLN A 32 21.42 -5.16 11.40
CA GLN A 32 22.31 -6.18 10.80
C GLN A 32 22.87 -7.16 11.85
N ASN A 33 22.93 -6.76 13.12
CA ASN A 33 23.30 -7.63 14.25
C ASN A 33 22.20 -8.63 14.65
N GLY A 34 21.07 -8.70 13.93
CA GLY A 34 19.92 -9.55 14.27
C GLY A 34 19.02 -8.99 15.39
N LYS A 35 19.40 -7.85 16.00
CA LYS A 35 18.60 -7.19 17.03
C LYS A 35 17.39 -6.50 16.39
N LYS A 36 16.21 -7.01 16.68
CA LYS A 36 14.93 -6.37 16.36
C LYS A 36 14.76 -5.10 17.18
N PHE A 37 14.48 -3.98 16.53
CA PHE A 37 14.29 -2.69 17.21
C PHE A 37 12.82 -2.26 17.24
N ASP A 38 12.04 -2.65 16.24
CA ASP A 38 10.61 -2.34 16.20
C ASP A 38 9.84 -3.39 15.38
N SER A 39 8.60 -3.65 15.77
CA SER A 39 7.67 -4.44 14.97
C SER A 39 6.23 -4.01 15.18
N SER A 40 5.54 -3.87 14.07
CA SER A 40 4.09 -3.68 14.06
C SER A 40 3.32 -4.94 14.49
N ARG A 41 3.93 -6.13 14.31
CA ARG A 41 3.30 -7.42 14.64
C ARG A 41 3.22 -7.61 16.15
N ASP A 42 4.27 -7.25 16.89
CA ASP A 42 4.24 -7.30 18.36
C ASP A 42 3.19 -6.36 18.95
N ARG A 43 2.94 -5.24 18.28
CA ARG A 43 1.93 -4.25 18.68
C ARG A 43 0.52 -4.62 18.23
N ASN A 44 0.35 -5.73 17.49
CA ASN A 44 -0.92 -6.14 16.87
C ASN A 44 -1.65 -5.01 16.13
N LYS A 45 -0.92 -4.01 15.65
CA LYS A 45 -1.48 -2.81 15.03
C LYS A 45 -0.77 -2.55 13.71
N PRO A 46 -1.50 -2.54 12.59
CA PRO A 46 -0.89 -2.27 11.30
C PRO A 46 -0.43 -0.81 11.24
N PHE A 47 0.70 -0.60 10.57
CA PHE A 47 1.28 0.72 10.43
C PHE A 47 0.68 1.42 9.22
N ARG A 48 0.22 2.66 9.42
CA ARG A 48 -0.43 3.46 8.38
C ARG A 48 0.43 4.69 8.13
N PHE A 49 0.82 4.90 6.89
CA PHE A 49 1.59 6.07 6.49
C PHE A 49 1.17 6.54 5.10
N LYS A 50 1.42 7.82 4.79
CA LYS A 50 1.14 8.42 3.49
C LYS A 50 2.43 8.57 2.70
N ILE A 51 2.45 8.01 1.49
CA ILE A 51 3.57 8.15 0.58
C ILE A 51 3.68 9.62 0.13
N GLY A 52 4.88 10.18 0.13
CA GLY A 52 5.18 11.55 -0.25
C GLY A 52 5.11 12.57 0.89
N ARG A 53 4.93 12.13 2.14
CA ARG A 53 5.01 13.01 3.33
C ARG A 53 6.33 12.92 4.08
N GLN A 54 7.25 12.03 3.68
CA GLN A 54 8.49 11.75 4.43
C GLN A 54 8.21 11.37 5.90
N GLU A 55 7.07 10.72 6.17
CA GLU A 55 6.73 10.17 7.49
C GLU A 55 7.60 8.96 7.85
N VAL A 56 8.19 8.34 6.85
CA VAL A 56 9.12 7.21 6.95
C VAL A 56 10.43 7.56 6.26
N ILE A 57 11.47 6.77 6.55
CA ILE A 57 12.76 6.91 5.90
C ILE A 57 12.61 6.74 4.36
N LYS A 58 13.44 7.46 3.60
CA LYS A 58 13.35 7.47 2.13
C LYS A 58 13.47 6.07 1.54
N GLY A 59 14.36 5.24 2.09
CA GLY A 59 14.53 3.88 1.61
C GLY A 59 13.29 2.99 1.80
N PHE A 60 12.58 3.19 2.91
CA PHE A 60 11.33 2.46 3.17
C PHE A 60 10.25 2.89 2.19
N GLU A 61 10.13 4.20 1.92
CA GLU A 61 9.17 4.72 0.95
C GLU A 61 9.43 4.19 -0.46
N GLU A 62 10.69 4.25 -0.93
CA GLU A 62 11.09 3.71 -2.24
C GLU A 62 10.86 2.20 -2.36
N GLY A 63 11.17 1.44 -1.31
CA GLY A 63 10.92 0.00 -1.27
C GLY A 63 9.44 -0.33 -1.39
N VAL A 64 8.58 0.34 -0.61
CA VAL A 64 7.13 0.10 -0.64
C VAL A 64 6.52 0.50 -1.98
N THR A 65 7.00 1.55 -2.65
CA THR A 65 6.50 1.92 -3.99
C THR A 65 6.76 0.87 -5.07
N GLN A 66 7.76 0.01 -4.87
CA GLN A 66 8.08 -1.10 -5.78
C GLN A 66 7.32 -2.39 -5.43
N MET A 67 6.68 -2.45 -4.26
CA MET A 67 5.90 -3.60 -3.82
C MET A 67 4.46 -3.52 -4.30
N SER A 68 3.91 -4.69 -4.63
CA SER A 68 2.50 -4.87 -4.96
C SER A 68 1.66 -5.22 -3.72
N LEU A 69 0.35 -4.99 -3.80
CA LEU A 69 -0.59 -5.33 -2.72
C LEU A 69 -0.50 -6.83 -2.39
N GLY A 70 -0.47 -7.16 -1.09
CA GLY A 70 -0.27 -8.52 -0.58
C GLY A 70 1.18 -9.02 -0.63
N GLN A 71 2.12 -8.27 -1.21
CA GLN A 71 3.51 -8.69 -1.30
C GLN A 71 4.22 -8.58 0.05
N ARG A 72 5.09 -9.55 0.32
CA ARG A 72 6.03 -9.51 1.44
C ARG A 72 7.46 -9.50 0.91
N ALA A 73 8.24 -8.51 1.32
CA ALA A 73 9.62 -8.36 0.90
C ALA A 73 10.50 -7.88 2.07
N LYS A 74 11.78 -8.27 2.03
CA LYS A 74 12.80 -7.68 2.89
C LYS A 74 13.43 -6.51 2.15
N LEU A 75 13.52 -5.39 2.84
CA LEU A 75 14.15 -4.18 2.37
C LEU A 75 15.45 -3.98 3.15
N THR A 76 16.58 -4.00 2.47
CA THR A 76 17.87 -3.62 3.06
C THR A 76 18.11 -2.15 2.75
N CYS A 77 18.04 -1.32 3.79
CA CYS A 77 18.24 0.12 3.70
C CYS A 77 19.63 0.48 4.20
N THR A 78 20.45 1.04 3.32
CA THR A 78 21.74 1.65 3.69
C THR A 78 21.52 2.84 4.65
N PRO A 79 22.51 3.17 5.50
CA PRO A 79 22.37 4.25 6.47
C PRO A 79 22.02 5.59 5.83
N GLU A 80 22.54 5.90 4.65
CA GLU A 80 22.26 7.13 3.89
C GLU A 80 20.77 7.32 3.57
N MET A 81 20.04 6.22 3.36
CA MET A 81 18.60 6.19 3.06
C MET A 81 17.73 5.93 4.30
N ALA A 82 18.36 5.79 5.47
CA ALA A 82 17.75 5.54 6.76
C ALA A 82 17.99 6.70 7.75
N TYR A 83 18.77 6.48 8.81
CA TYR A 83 19.05 7.45 9.88
C TYR A 83 20.44 8.11 9.79
N GLY A 84 21.22 7.77 8.77
CA GLY A 84 22.55 8.33 8.51
C GLY A 84 23.54 8.17 9.68
N ALA A 85 24.49 9.10 9.75
CA ALA A 85 25.48 9.16 10.83
C ALA A 85 24.89 9.58 12.18
N THR A 86 23.68 10.15 12.20
CA THR A 86 23.01 10.57 13.44
C THR A 86 22.44 9.37 14.19
N GLY A 87 21.94 8.36 13.47
CA GLY A 87 21.27 7.21 14.08
C GLY A 87 20.01 7.61 14.87
N HIS A 88 19.60 6.74 15.80
CA HIS A 88 18.56 7.04 16.78
C HIS A 88 19.04 6.64 18.18
N PRO A 89 19.23 7.60 19.09
CA PRO A 89 19.86 7.34 20.38
C PRO A 89 19.12 6.24 21.15
N GLY A 90 19.86 5.24 21.65
CA GLY A 90 19.33 4.13 22.43
C GLY A 90 18.77 2.94 21.62
N VAL A 91 18.48 3.13 20.32
CA VAL A 91 17.82 2.09 19.51
C VAL A 91 18.62 1.73 18.26
N ILE A 92 19.09 2.73 17.51
CA ILE A 92 19.75 2.55 16.21
C ILE A 92 21.13 3.23 16.26
N PRO A 93 22.24 2.47 16.12
CA PRO A 93 23.56 3.05 16.12
C PRO A 93 23.80 3.96 14.89
N PRO A 94 24.78 4.88 14.96
CA PRO A 94 25.15 5.71 13.83
C PRO A 94 25.67 4.84 12.66
N ASN A 95 25.35 5.22 11.43
CA ASN A 95 25.74 4.50 10.21
C ASN A 95 25.29 3.02 10.16
N ALA A 96 24.18 2.69 10.83
CA ALA A 96 23.64 1.34 10.82
C ALA A 96 22.82 1.04 9.56
N THR A 97 23.08 -0.11 8.96
CA THR A 97 22.21 -0.71 7.94
C THR A 97 20.99 -1.33 8.61
N LEU A 98 19.81 -1.05 8.08
CA LEU A 98 18.54 -1.54 8.61
C LEU A 98 17.91 -2.55 7.66
N LEU A 99 17.45 -3.65 8.22
CA LEU A 99 16.71 -4.68 7.52
C LEU A 99 15.24 -4.57 7.93
N PHE A 100 14.37 -4.35 6.96
CA PHE A 100 12.93 -4.26 7.17
C PHE A 100 12.22 -5.40 6.46
N ASP A 101 11.57 -6.27 7.21
CA ASP A 101 10.61 -7.21 6.64
C ASP A 101 9.26 -6.49 6.55
N VAL A 102 8.79 -6.20 5.35
CA VAL A 102 7.57 -5.43 5.09
C VAL A 102 6.56 -6.29 4.34
N GLU A 103 5.31 -6.13 4.71
CA GLU A 103 4.16 -6.79 4.14
C GLU A 103 3.07 -5.75 3.86
N LEU A 104 2.71 -5.60 2.58
CA LEU A 104 1.70 -4.62 2.17
C LEU A 104 0.31 -5.22 2.30
N LEU A 105 -0.46 -4.74 3.28
CA LEU A 105 -1.84 -5.22 3.51
C LEU A 105 -2.85 -4.50 2.63
N SER A 106 -2.71 -3.19 2.46
CA SER A 106 -3.68 -2.37 1.72
C SER A 106 -3.10 -1.03 1.29
N SER A 107 -3.51 -0.51 0.12
CA SER A 107 -3.12 0.81 -0.37
C SER A 107 -4.26 1.50 -1.14
N GLY A 108 -4.61 2.73 -0.74
CA GLY A 108 -5.47 3.65 -1.52
C GLY A 108 -6.98 3.34 -1.64
N LYS A 109 -7.80 4.41 -1.62
CA LYS A 109 -9.23 4.63 -2.01
C LYS A 109 -10.30 3.52 -1.94
N ASN A 110 -10.08 2.40 -1.25
CA ASN A 110 -11.16 1.48 -0.90
C ASN A 110 -11.00 1.00 0.55
N LEU A 111 -11.10 1.94 1.51
CA LEU A 111 -11.12 1.65 2.95
C LEU A 111 -12.49 1.16 3.41
N HIS A 112 -13.14 0.29 2.64
CA HIS A 112 -14.09 -0.65 3.22
C HIS A 112 -13.25 -1.69 3.98
N TRP A 113 -12.90 -1.40 5.22
CA TRP A 113 -12.26 -2.38 6.10
C TRP A 113 -13.34 -3.30 6.64
N ASN A 114 -13.46 -4.51 6.06
CA ASN A 114 -14.27 -5.59 6.62
C ASN A 114 -13.34 -6.71 7.10
N PRO A 115 -13.29 -7.01 8.41
CA PRO A 115 -12.40 -8.04 8.97
C PRO A 115 -12.76 -9.48 8.56
N ASN A 116 -13.87 -9.71 7.84
CA ASN A 116 -14.37 -11.05 7.51
C ASN A 116 -14.36 -11.40 6.00
N LEU A 117 -13.73 -10.61 5.12
CA LEU A 117 -13.75 -10.94 3.68
C LEU A 117 -12.47 -11.65 3.24
N PRO A 118 -12.58 -12.84 2.60
CA PRO A 118 -11.47 -13.41 1.87
C PRO A 118 -11.19 -12.48 0.70
N TYR A 119 -9.96 -12.05 0.62
CA TYR A 119 -9.36 -11.21 -0.42
C TYR A 119 -9.96 -11.51 -1.82
N SER A 120 -10.89 -10.67 -2.27
CA SER A 120 -11.40 -10.68 -3.65
C SER A 120 -11.92 -9.30 -4.02
N SER A 121 -11.09 -8.63 -4.82
CA SER A 121 -11.46 -7.73 -5.92
C SER A 121 -12.57 -6.71 -5.69
N CYS A 122 -12.20 -5.41 -5.75
CA CYS A 122 -12.55 -4.57 -6.89
C CYS A 122 -11.78 -3.23 -6.83
N PRO A 123 -11.05 -2.84 -7.89
CA PRO A 123 -10.53 -1.49 -8.00
C PRO A 123 -11.71 -0.50 -8.14
N VAL A 124 -11.88 0.34 -7.13
CA VAL A 124 -12.65 1.59 -7.21
C VAL A 124 -11.85 2.56 -8.06
N ASN A 125 -11.97 2.45 -9.39
CA ASN A 125 -12.10 3.58 -10.31
C ASN A 125 -12.30 3.10 -11.76
N SER A 126 -13.52 3.29 -12.27
CA SER A 126 -13.81 3.91 -13.57
C SER A 126 -13.11 3.39 -14.82
N THR A 127 -13.73 2.39 -15.47
CA THR A 127 -14.36 2.48 -16.81
C THR A 127 -14.98 1.11 -17.15
N CYS A 128 -16.14 0.81 -16.54
CA CYS A 128 -16.98 -0.27 -17.05
C CYS A 128 -17.63 0.27 -18.33
N HIS A 129 -17.03 -0.08 -19.46
CA HIS A 129 -17.59 0.15 -20.78
C HIS A 129 -19.00 -0.42 -20.81
N SER A 130 -19.95 0.49 -21.05
CA SER A 130 -21.30 0.21 -21.48
C SER A 130 -21.27 -0.79 -22.63
N VAL A 131 -21.77 -2.00 -22.40
CA VAL A 131 -22.40 -2.79 -23.45
C VAL A 131 -23.57 -3.53 -22.83
N SER A 132 -24.71 -2.86 -22.96
CA SER A 132 -26.07 -3.36 -23.08
C SER A 132 -26.19 -4.87 -23.05
N TYR A 133 -26.95 -5.40 -22.10
CA TYR A 133 -28.03 -6.35 -22.40
C TYR A 133 -28.98 -6.42 -21.20
N ALA A 134 -30.27 -6.52 -21.53
CA ALA A 134 -31.44 -6.74 -20.68
C ALA A 134 -32.02 -5.52 -19.95
N PHE A 135 -33.03 -4.91 -20.55
CA PHE A 135 -34.38 -5.08 -19.99
C PHE A 135 -35.46 -4.76 -21.03
N LEU A 136 -36.10 -5.82 -21.50
CA LEU A 136 -37.40 -5.77 -22.14
C LEU A 136 -38.44 -5.24 -21.13
N LEU A 137 -39.45 -4.55 -21.66
CA LEU A 137 -40.72 -4.14 -21.03
C LEU A 137 -40.65 -2.84 -20.21
N PHE A 138 -41.06 -1.72 -20.82
CA PHE A 138 -42.22 -0.96 -20.35
C PHE A 138 -42.77 -0.10 -21.49
N PHE A 139 -43.86 -0.64 -22.04
CA PHE A 139 -44.77 -0.06 -23.01
C PHE A 139 -45.54 1.10 -22.33
N ASN A 140 -45.71 2.23 -23.02
CA ASN A 140 -46.53 3.42 -22.68
C ASN A 140 -46.03 4.36 -21.57
N PHE A 141 -45.87 5.65 -21.90
CA PHE A 141 -46.83 6.73 -21.58
C PHE A 141 -46.11 8.10 -21.55
N VAL A 142 -46.73 9.10 -22.18
CA VAL A 142 -46.45 10.55 -22.11
C VAL A 142 -45.27 11.11 -22.93
N VAL A 143 -45.52 11.33 -24.23
CA VAL A 143 -45.05 12.58 -24.88
C VAL A 143 -46.31 13.39 -25.17
N SER A 144 -46.68 14.22 -24.20
CA SER A 144 -47.55 15.37 -24.42
C SER A 144 -46.66 16.56 -24.79
N VAL A 145 -47.22 17.52 -25.52
CA VAL A 145 -46.60 18.70 -26.15
C VAL A 145 -46.17 18.48 -27.61
N PHE A 146 -47.15 18.33 -28.50
CA PHE A 146 -47.20 19.09 -29.75
C PHE A 146 -48.68 19.22 -30.15
N ALA A 147 -49.31 20.26 -29.62
CA ALA A 147 -50.54 20.85 -30.12
C ALA A 147 -50.20 22.33 -30.42
N PHE A 148 -50.79 22.87 -31.49
CA PHE A 148 -50.51 24.16 -32.16
C PHE A 148 -49.22 24.10 -33.02
N TYR A 149 -49.25 24.12 -34.35
CA TYR A 149 -50.16 24.66 -35.36
C TYR A 149 -50.20 23.72 -36.58
#